data_AF-A0A923EKJ8-F1
#
_entry.id   AF-A0A923EKJ8-F1
#
_cell.length_a   1.000
_cell.length_b   1.000
_cell.length_c   1.000
_cell.angle_alpha   90.00
_cell.angle_beta   90.00
_cell.angle_gamma   90.00
#
_symmetry.space_group_name_H-M   'P 1'
#
loop_
_entity.id
_entity.type
_entity.pdbx_description
1 polymer ?
#
loop_
_entity_poly.entity_id
_entity_poly.type
_entity_poly.pdbx_seq_one_letter_code
_entity_poly.pdbx_strand_id
1 'polypeptide(L)'
;MTNPYSNACDEALLDRYLDGDLSADEKARMEAHLEGCRQCRRQVAAIAAFSQDLRDRVQQATDSVDFMALEKQVLNKALRQRRSRGGLSTFIGSLKYTIPAAATAGLLLFFAYSNYMPKTAPVPSAIINSFTGSMSSVMIFETPETRQTILWYNEDTNTESEQDAV
;
A
#
# COMPACT_ATOMS: atom_id res chain seq x y z
N MET A 1 60.86 33.11 -41.87
CA MET A 1 59.96 33.89 -41.00
C MET A 1 60.00 33.27 -39.62
N THR A 2 60.86 33.78 -38.73
CA THR A 2 61.01 33.30 -37.36
C THR A 2 59.92 33.94 -36.50
N ASN A 3 59.07 33.09 -35.91
CA ASN A 3 57.92 33.49 -35.10
C ASN A 3 58.40 34.11 -33.77
N PRO A 4 58.05 35.37 -33.44
CA PRO A 4 58.58 36.10 -32.28
C PRO A 4 58.06 35.64 -30.91
N TYR A 5 57.29 34.55 -30.83
CA TYR A 5 56.68 34.04 -29.60
C TYR A 5 57.47 32.92 -28.89
N SER A 6 58.70 32.59 -29.32
CA SER A 6 59.50 31.52 -28.69
C SER A 6 59.89 31.77 -27.22
N ASN A 7 59.58 32.96 -26.66
CA ASN A 7 59.81 33.32 -25.27
C ASN A 7 58.54 33.67 -24.47
N ALA A 8 57.35 33.58 -25.06
CA ALA A 8 56.10 33.84 -24.34
C ALA A 8 55.61 32.54 -23.67
N CYS A 9 55.26 32.62 -22.38
CA CYS A 9 54.63 31.50 -21.68
C CYS A 9 53.21 31.32 -22.22
N ASP A 10 52.94 30.19 -22.88
CA ASP A 10 51.60 29.82 -23.35
C ASP A 10 50.87 29.09 -22.22
N GLU A 11 49.99 29.80 -21.53
CA GLU A 11 49.22 29.30 -20.39
C GLU A 11 48.27 28.15 -20.80
N ALA A 12 47.65 28.23 -21.97
CA ALA A 12 46.75 27.19 -22.46
C ALA A 12 47.50 25.89 -22.78
N LEU A 13 48.73 25.99 -23.30
CA LEU A 13 49.58 24.83 -23.52
C LEU A 13 50.07 24.21 -22.19
N LEU A 14 50.28 25.04 -21.16
CA LEU A 14 50.71 24.60 -19.83
C LEU A 14 49.59 23.85 -19.09
N ASP A 15 48.37 24.35 -19.13
CA ASP A 15 47.21 23.67 -18.52
C ASP A 15 47.00 22.29 -19.15
N ARG A 16 47.00 22.21 -20.49
CA ARG A 16 46.91 20.92 -21.20
C ARG A 16 48.08 19.98 -20.89
N TYR A 17 49.29 20.52 -20.65
CA TYR A 17 50.43 19.71 -20.21
C TYR A 17 50.19 19.09 -18.83
N LEU A 18 49.62 19.87 -17.90
CA LEU A 18 49.28 19.42 -16.54
C LEU A 18 48.18 18.36 -16.55
N ASP A 19 47.20 18.49 -17.45
CA ASP A 19 46.12 17.52 -17.63
C ASP A 19 46.58 16.24 -18.37
N GLY A 20 47.72 16.28 -19.06
CA GLY A 20 48.23 15.17 -19.88
C GLY A 20 47.62 15.09 -21.29
N ASP A 21 46.94 16.14 -21.74
CA ASP A 21 46.16 16.22 -22.98
C ASP A 21 46.95 16.80 -24.18
N LEU A 22 48.27 16.60 -24.20
CA LEU A 22 49.14 17.02 -25.29
C LEU A 22 49.52 15.86 -26.22
N SER A 23 49.56 16.15 -27.52
CA SER A 23 50.22 15.27 -28.49
C SER A 23 51.73 15.16 -28.22
N ALA A 24 52.38 14.12 -28.75
CA ALA A 24 53.82 13.91 -28.55
C ALA A 24 54.67 15.13 -28.98
N ASP A 25 54.32 15.77 -30.10
CA ASP A 25 55.02 16.95 -30.61
C ASP A 25 54.79 18.21 -29.76
N GLU A 26 53.57 18.39 -29.22
CA GLU A 26 53.27 19.47 -28.28
C GLU A 26 53.99 19.27 -26.94
N LYS A 27 54.04 18.02 -26.46
CA LYS A 27 54.73 17.66 -25.22
C LYS A 27 56.23 17.93 -25.32
N ALA A 28 56.89 17.49 -26.39
CA ALA A 28 58.31 17.76 -26.60
C ALA A 28 58.62 19.27 -26.66
N ARG A 29 57.74 20.06 -27.29
CA ARG A 29 57.85 21.53 -27.32
C ARG A 29 57.70 22.16 -25.92
N MET A 30 56.75 21.68 -25.12
CA MET A 30 56.57 22.15 -23.75
C MET A 30 57.75 21.76 -22.86
N GLU A 31 58.26 20.53 -22.97
CA GLU A 31 59.43 20.09 -22.21
C GLU A 31 60.67 20.94 -22.52
N ALA A 32 60.92 21.23 -23.80
CA ALA A 32 61.98 22.16 -24.19
C ALA A 32 61.75 23.59 -23.62
N HIS A 33 60.51 24.07 -23.56
CA HIS A 33 60.19 25.35 -22.92
C HIS A 33 60.45 25.32 -21.41
N LEU A 34 60.12 24.22 -20.71
CA LEU A 34 60.35 24.05 -19.27
C LEU A 34 61.85 24.03 -18.90
N GLU A 35 62.73 23.63 -19.82
CA GLU A 35 64.19 23.72 -19.65
C GLU A 35 64.69 25.17 -19.60
N GLY A 36 64.06 26.08 -20.36
CA GLY A 36 64.42 27.50 -20.43
C GLY A 36 63.63 28.41 -19.49
N CYS A 37 62.38 28.06 -19.15
CA CYS A 37 61.47 28.94 -18.41
C CYS A 37 61.35 28.57 -16.92
N ARG A 38 61.87 29.44 -16.03
CA ARG A 38 61.77 29.26 -14.58
C ARG A 38 60.35 29.40 -14.03
N GLN A 39 59.50 30.21 -14.66
CA GLN A 39 58.14 30.48 -14.19
C GLN A 39 57.24 29.25 -14.40
N CYS A 40 57.18 28.74 -15.63
CA CYS A 40 56.41 27.54 -15.95
C CYS A 40 56.90 26.34 -15.14
N ARG A 41 58.22 26.17 -14.95
CA ARG A 41 58.77 25.11 -14.10
C ARG A 41 58.29 25.19 -12.65
N ARG A 42 58.19 26.39 -12.08
CA ARG A 42 57.68 26.59 -10.72
C ARG A 42 56.19 26.25 -10.62
N GLN A 43 55.39 26.62 -11.62
CA GLN A 43 53.96 26.31 -11.66
C GLN A 43 53.73 24.79 -11.74
N VAL A 44 54.43 24.10 -12.65
CA VAL A 44 54.37 22.63 -12.76
C VAL A 44 54.80 21.97 -11.46
N ALA A 45 55.92 22.41 -10.86
CA ALA A 45 56.40 21.84 -9.60
C ALA A 45 55.42 22.07 -8.44
N ALA A 46 54.77 23.23 -8.36
CA ALA A 46 53.79 23.53 -7.32
C ALA A 46 52.55 22.62 -7.42
N ILE A 47 52.03 22.45 -8.64
CA ILE A 47 50.85 21.60 -8.89
C ILE A 47 51.19 20.12 -8.68
N ALA A 48 52.38 19.69 -9.11
CA ALA A 48 52.85 18.33 -8.87
C ALA A 48 53.01 18.03 -7.37
N ALA A 49 53.60 18.95 -6.60
CA ALA A 49 53.75 18.81 -5.16
C ALA A 49 52.39 18.75 -4.44
N PHE A 50 51.45 19.62 -4.83
CA PHE A 50 50.09 19.59 -4.28
C PHE A 50 49.37 18.27 -4.59
N SER A 51 49.47 17.80 -5.84
CA SER A 51 48.86 16.55 -6.28
C SER A 51 49.43 15.34 -5.55
N GLN A 52 50.73 15.38 -5.25
CA GLN A 52 51.40 14.36 -4.46
C GLN A 52 50.92 14.37 -2.99
N ASP A 53 50.89 15.53 -2.32
CA ASP A 53 50.39 15.63 -0.93
C ASP A 53 48.93 15.15 -0.83
N LEU A 54 48.07 15.54 -1.79
CA LEU A 54 46.69 15.09 -1.83
C LEU A 54 46.59 13.57 -2.00
N ARG A 55 47.38 12.99 -2.91
CA ARG A 55 47.42 11.55 -3.13
C ARG A 55 47.89 10.81 -1.88
N ASP A 56 48.94 11.29 -1.23
CA ASP A 56 49.49 10.69 -0.02
C ASP A 56 48.46 10.71 1.12
N ARG A 57 47.74 11.82 1.29
CA ARG A 57 46.65 11.93 2.28
C ARG A 57 45.46 11.02 1.97
N VAL A 58 45.06 10.94 0.70
CA VAL A 58 43.98 10.05 0.27
C VAL A 58 44.39 8.59 0.49
N GLN A 59 45.63 8.23 0.16
CA GLN A 59 46.14 6.88 0.38
C GLN A 59 46.17 6.54 1.87
N GLN A 60 46.69 7.44 2.71
CA GLN A 60 46.71 7.24 4.16
C GLN A 60 45.31 7.09 4.74
N ALA A 61 44.35 7.90 4.29
CA ALA A 61 42.95 7.75 4.70
C ALA A 61 42.38 6.41 4.23
N THR A 62 42.71 5.98 3.01
CA THR A 62 42.26 4.74 2.40
C THR A 62 42.83 3.50 3.09
N ASP A 63 44.09 3.54 3.51
CA ASP A 63 44.74 2.43 4.24
C ASP A 63 44.06 2.14 5.58
N SER A 64 43.38 3.14 6.16
CA SER A 64 42.60 2.98 7.39
C SER A 64 41.18 2.42 7.18
N VAL A 65 40.74 2.30 5.93
CA VAL A 65 39.39 1.84 5.57
C VAL A 65 39.38 0.34 5.31
N ASP A 66 38.58 -0.38 6.09
CA ASP A 66 38.23 -1.77 5.79
C ASP A 66 37.14 -1.82 4.70
N PHE A 67 37.56 -1.99 3.45
CA PHE A 67 36.67 -2.10 2.31
C PHE A 67 35.74 -3.31 2.36
N MET A 68 36.13 -4.40 3.01
CA MET A 68 35.29 -5.59 3.16
C MET A 68 34.16 -5.33 4.17
N ALA A 69 34.46 -4.63 5.27
CA ALA A 69 33.43 -4.16 6.18
C ALA A 69 32.49 -3.16 5.50
N LEU A 70 33.02 -2.25 4.68
CA LEU A 70 32.23 -1.28 3.93
C LEU A 70 31.30 -1.97 2.92
N GLU A 71 31.81 -2.91 2.12
CA GLU A 71 31.01 -3.67 1.16
C GLU A 71 29.85 -4.39 1.85
N LYS A 72 30.15 -5.07 2.97
CA LYS A 72 29.14 -5.76 3.77
C LYS A 72 28.07 -4.80 4.31
N GLN A 73 28.47 -3.60 4.74
CA GLN A 73 27.52 -2.57 5.20
C GLN A 73 26.63 -2.06 4.07
N VAL A 74 27.21 -1.79 2.89
CA VAL A 74 26.48 -1.32 1.71
C VAL A 74 25.48 -2.38 1.25
N LEU A 75 25.91 -3.63 1.10
CA LEU A 75 25.03 -4.75 0.73
C LEU A 75 23.88 -4.93 1.72
N ASN A 76 24.17 -4.93 3.03
CA ASN A 76 23.13 -5.04 4.05
C ASN A 76 22.14 -3.88 4.01
N LYS A 77 22.62 -2.65 3.80
CA LYS A 77 21.75 -1.46 3.71
C LYS A 77 20.86 -1.50 2.47
N ALA A 78 21.42 -1.89 1.32
CA ALA A 78 20.68 -2.05 0.07
C ALA A 78 19.60 -3.14 0.17
N LEU A 79 19.94 -4.31 0.73
CA LEU A 79 18.99 -5.41 0.93
C LEU A 79 17.88 -5.02 1.93
N ARG A 80 18.22 -4.34 3.04
CA ARG A 80 17.25 -3.89 4.04
C ARG A 80 16.26 -2.88 3.48
N GLN A 81 16.72 -1.96 2.65
CA GLN A 81 15.88 -0.96 1.98
C GLN A 81 14.88 -1.62 1.01
N ARG A 82 15.32 -2.65 0.26
CA ARG A 82 14.43 -3.43 -0.61
C ARG A 82 13.39 -4.22 0.18
N ARG A 83 13.78 -4.84 1.30
CA ARG A 83 12.89 -5.66 2.15
C ARG A 83 11.82 -4.81 2.86
N SER A 84 12.19 -3.62 3.33
CA SER A 84 11.27 -2.66 3.94
C SER A 84 10.17 -2.18 2.99
N ARG A 85 10.49 -2.03 1.70
CA ARG A 85 9.54 -1.54 0.69
C ARG A 85 8.60 -2.63 0.15
N GLY A 86 8.95 -3.91 0.29
CA GLY A 86 8.16 -5.04 -0.20
C GLY A 86 7.04 -5.50 0.75
N GLY A 87 7.28 -5.52 2.06
CA GLY A 87 6.35 -6.12 3.03
C GLY A 87 4.97 -5.43 3.07
N LEU A 88 4.95 -4.10 3.27
CA LEU A 88 3.69 -3.36 3.40
C LEU A 88 2.94 -3.26 2.05
N SER A 89 3.67 -3.20 0.95
CA SER A 89 3.13 -3.14 -0.42
C SER A 89 2.33 -4.39 -0.78
N THR A 90 2.86 -5.58 -0.50
CA THR A 90 2.18 -6.85 -0.80
C THR A 90 0.95 -7.05 0.08
N PHE A 91 1.01 -6.68 1.37
CA PHE A 91 -0.13 -6.74 2.28
C PHE A 91 -1.26 -5.78 1.88
N ILE A 92 -0.94 -4.54 1.49
CA ILE A 92 -1.95 -3.58 1.00
C ILE A 92 -2.51 -4.03 -0.36
N GLY A 93 -1.69 -4.64 -1.21
CA GLY A 93 -2.08 -5.17 -2.51
C GLY A 93 -3.11 -6.30 -2.42
N SER A 94 -2.93 -7.26 -1.50
CA SER A 94 -3.89 -8.35 -1.31
C SER A 94 -5.18 -7.89 -0.62
N LEU A 95 -5.08 -6.97 0.35
CA LEU A 95 -6.23 -6.47 1.11
C LEU A 95 -7.21 -5.66 0.23
N LYS A 96 -6.74 -5.03 -0.85
CA LYS A 96 -7.58 -4.35 -1.84
C LYS A 96 -8.63 -5.24 -2.49
N TYR A 97 -8.37 -6.55 -2.64
CA TYR A 97 -9.27 -7.47 -3.32
C TYR A 97 -10.08 -8.35 -2.37
N THR A 98 -9.59 -8.62 -1.15
CA THR A 98 -10.30 -9.46 -0.18
C THR A 98 -11.49 -8.74 0.46
N ILE A 99 -11.38 -7.44 0.75
CA ILE A 99 -12.48 -6.63 1.32
C ILE A 99 -13.71 -6.59 0.39
N PRO A 100 -13.61 -6.21 -0.90
CA PRO A 100 -14.77 -6.17 -1.77
C PRO A 100 -15.36 -7.57 -2.02
N ALA A 101 -14.54 -8.61 -2.12
CA ALA A 101 -15.03 -9.98 -2.33
C ALA A 101 -15.82 -10.52 -1.13
N ALA A 102 -15.40 -10.21 0.10
CA ALA A 102 -16.14 -10.61 1.30
C ALA A 102 -17.47 -9.85 1.42
N ALA A 103 -17.47 -8.54 1.10
CA ALA A 103 -18.69 -7.73 1.13
C ALA A 103 -19.72 -8.18 0.10
N THR A 104 -19.30 -8.51 -1.12
CA THR A 104 -20.21 -9.02 -2.17
C THR A 104 -20.78 -10.39 -1.80
N ALA A 105 -19.96 -11.31 -1.29
CA ALA A 105 -20.43 -12.61 -0.82
C ALA A 105 -21.45 -12.47 0.34
N GLY A 106 -21.18 -11.59 1.30
CA GLY A 106 -22.08 -11.31 2.41
C GLY A 106 -23.43 -10.73 1.95
N LEU A 107 -23.41 -9.78 1.02
CA LEU A 107 -24.63 -9.22 0.42
C LEU A 107 -25.44 -10.30 -0.32
N LEU A 108 -24.79 -11.12 -1.14
CA LEU A 108 -25.47 -12.21 -1.86
C LEU A 108 -26.11 -13.21 -0.89
N LEU A 109 -25.41 -13.59 0.18
CA LEU A 109 -25.95 -14.48 1.20
C LEU A 109 -27.12 -13.85 1.96
N PHE A 110 -27.03 -12.57 2.32
CA PHE A 110 -28.12 -11.85 2.98
C PHE A 110 -29.37 -11.77 2.11
N PHE A 111 -29.21 -11.42 0.83
CA PHE A 111 -30.31 -11.37 -0.12
C PHE A 111 -30.91 -12.75 -0.38
N ALA A 112 -30.08 -13.78 -0.55
CA ALA A 112 -30.55 -15.15 -0.69
C ALA A 112 -31.33 -15.60 0.56
N TYR A 113 -30.77 -15.37 1.75
CA TYR A 113 -31.43 -15.70 3.00
C TYR A 113 -32.77 -14.98 3.17
N SER A 114 -32.82 -13.67 2.91
CA SER A 114 -34.03 -12.87 3.04
C SER A 114 -35.13 -13.27 2.05
N ASN A 115 -34.78 -13.73 0.85
CA ASN A 115 -35.77 -14.10 -0.18
C ASN A 115 -36.19 -15.57 -0.08
N TYR A 116 -35.30 -16.46 0.37
CA TYR A 116 -35.56 -17.90 0.45
C TYR A 116 -36.00 -18.37 1.83
N MET A 117 -35.85 -17.59 2.89
CA MET A 117 -36.45 -17.95 4.17
C MET A 117 -37.98 -17.92 4.02
N PRO A 118 -38.66 -19.08 4.08
CA PRO A 118 -40.10 -19.12 3.98
C PRO A 118 -40.66 -18.29 5.14
N LYS A 119 -41.43 -17.26 4.80
CA LYS A 119 -42.24 -16.54 5.80
C LYS A 119 -43.09 -17.61 6.47
N THR A 120 -42.89 -17.82 7.78
CA THR A 120 -43.69 -18.75 8.56
C THR A 120 -45.15 -18.42 8.30
N ALA A 121 -45.88 -19.39 7.74
CA ALA A 121 -47.30 -19.23 7.51
C ALA A 121 -47.97 -18.91 8.87
N PRO A 122 -48.91 -17.96 8.91
CA PRO A 122 -49.56 -17.60 10.17
C PRO A 122 -50.24 -18.84 10.76
N VAL A 123 -49.84 -19.20 11.99
CA VAL A 123 -50.45 -20.27 12.78
C VAL A 123 -51.88 -19.83 13.13
N PRO A 124 -52.90 -20.73 13.07
CA PRO A 124 -54.27 -20.38 13.42
C PRO A 124 -54.33 -19.80 14.84
N SER A 125 -55.00 -18.65 14.97
CA SER A 125 -55.07 -17.85 16.22
C SER A 125 -55.89 -18.52 17.32
N ALA A 126 -56.77 -19.46 16.99
CA ALA A 126 -57.47 -20.30 17.94
C ALA A 126 -57.89 -21.64 17.32
N ILE A 127 -57.83 -22.73 18.10
CA ILE A 127 -58.35 -24.05 17.73
C ILE A 127 -59.42 -24.41 18.76
N ILE A 128 -60.65 -24.63 18.32
CA ILE A 128 -61.77 -25.05 19.17
C ILE A 128 -61.93 -26.56 19.03
N ASN A 129 -61.70 -27.31 20.10
CA ASN A 129 -61.70 -28.78 20.05
C ASN A 129 -63.09 -29.41 20.18
N SER A 130 -64.03 -28.77 20.89
CA SER A 130 -65.43 -29.22 20.98
C SER A 130 -66.32 -28.13 21.56
N PHE A 131 -67.64 -28.30 21.40
CA PHE A 131 -68.68 -27.47 21.99
C PHE A 131 -69.79 -28.38 22.51
N THR A 132 -70.37 -28.09 23.68
CA THR A 132 -71.39 -28.95 24.33
C THR A 132 -72.56 -28.11 24.85
N GLY A 133 -73.77 -28.37 24.36
CA GLY A 133 -75.03 -27.74 24.77
C GLY A 133 -76.07 -27.75 23.65
N SER A 134 -77.30 -27.32 23.94
CA SER A 134 -78.40 -27.16 22.98
C SER A 134 -78.31 -25.80 22.28
N MET A 135 -77.33 -25.67 21.37
CA MET A 135 -77.15 -24.45 20.58
C MET A 135 -77.52 -24.69 19.11
N SER A 136 -78.29 -23.78 18.52
CA SER A 136 -78.79 -23.91 17.14
C SER A 136 -77.79 -23.43 16.08
N SER A 137 -76.85 -22.55 16.42
CA SER A 137 -75.83 -22.06 15.50
C SER A 137 -74.60 -21.50 16.23
N VAL A 138 -73.43 -21.62 15.60
CA VAL A 138 -72.16 -21.06 16.05
C VAL A 138 -71.49 -20.35 14.87
N MET A 139 -71.05 -19.11 15.10
CA MET A 139 -70.32 -18.30 14.14
C MET A 139 -69.00 -17.83 14.75
N ILE A 140 -67.92 -17.91 13.96
CA ILE A 140 -66.57 -17.54 14.39
C ILE A 140 -66.08 -16.40 13.50
N PHE A 141 -65.67 -15.30 14.12
CA PHE A 141 -65.09 -14.16 13.42
C PHE A 141 -63.66 -13.90 13.93
N GLU A 142 -62.76 -13.54 13.01
CA GLU A 142 -61.42 -13.05 13.34
C GLU A 142 -61.26 -11.63 12.81
N THR A 143 -60.87 -10.70 13.68
CA THR A 143 -60.58 -9.31 13.26
C THR A 143 -59.26 -9.26 12.47
N PRO A 144 -59.22 -8.65 11.27
CA PRO A 144 -58.02 -8.67 10.41
C PRO A 144 -56.77 -8.04 11.03
N GLU A 145 -56.93 -7.01 11.86
CA GLU A 145 -55.82 -6.22 12.39
C GLU A 145 -55.35 -6.68 13.77
N THR A 146 -56.26 -7.01 14.69
CA THR A 146 -55.94 -7.36 16.08
C THR A 146 -55.97 -8.87 16.36
N ARG A 147 -56.37 -9.70 15.38
CA ARG A 147 -56.50 -11.17 15.48
C ARG A 147 -57.29 -11.65 16.70
N GLN A 148 -58.28 -10.87 17.14
CA GLN A 148 -59.19 -11.27 18.20
C GLN A 148 -60.25 -12.21 17.62
N THR A 149 -60.40 -13.39 18.23
CA THR A 149 -61.44 -14.36 17.88
C THR A 149 -62.71 -14.07 18.67
N ILE A 150 -63.81 -13.83 17.97
CA ILE A 150 -65.14 -13.63 18.55
C ILE A 150 -65.99 -14.86 18.24
N LEU A 151 -66.46 -15.55 19.29
CA LEU A 151 -67.44 -16.61 19.15
C LEU A 151 -68.83 -16.04 19.40
N TRP A 152 -69.74 -16.26 18.46
CA TRP A 152 -71.15 -15.96 18.62
C TRP A 152 -71.95 -17.24 18.52
N TYR A 153 -72.84 -17.49 19.47
CA TYR A 153 -73.68 -18.68 19.48
C TYR A 153 -75.08 -18.34 20.00
N ASN A 154 -76.07 -19.15 19.61
CA ASN A 154 -77.46 -18.99 20.02
C ASN A 154 -77.92 -20.21 20.81
N GLU A 155 -78.53 -20.01 21.98
CA GLU A 155 -79.08 -21.08 22.83
C GLU A 155 -80.58 -21.21 22.60
N ASP A 156 -81.07 -22.45 22.45
CA ASP A 156 -82.50 -22.70 22.31
C ASP A 156 -83.13 -22.80 23.72
N THR A 157 -83.76 -21.73 24.20
CA THR A 157 -84.47 -21.73 25.49
C THR A 157 -85.81 -22.44 25.37
N ASN A 158 -85.84 -23.77 25.44
CA ASN A 158 -87.07 -24.50 25.71
C ASN A 158 -87.27 -24.62 27.23
N THR A 159 -87.90 -23.61 27.84
CA THR A 159 -88.39 -23.63 29.22
C THR A 159 -89.86 -23.24 29.25
N GLU A 160 -90.75 -24.21 29.51
CA GLU A 160 -91.85 -24.13 30.50
C GLU A 160 -92.78 -25.35 30.38
N SER A 161 -92.44 -26.39 31.13
CA SER A 161 -93.42 -27.26 31.82
C SER A 161 -93.69 -26.66 33.21
N GLU A 162 -94.94 -26.74 33.67
CA GLU A 162 -95.49 -26.41 35.01
C GLU A 162 -96.31 -25.12 35.13
N GLN A 163 -97.63 -25.24 34.87
CA GLN A 163 -98.67 -24.40 35.48
C GLN A 163 -99.94 -25.24 35.71
N ASP A 164 -99.90 -26.10 36.73
CA ASP A 164 -101.06 -26.67 37.41
C ASP A 164 -101.06 -26.16 38.86
N ALA A 165 -101.79 -25.07 39.11
CA ALA A 165 -102.27 -24.67 40.43
C ALA A 165 -103.40 -23.63 40.27
N VAL A 166 -104.64 -24.11 40.19
CA VAL A 166 -105.81 -23.83 41.07
C VAL A 166 -107.06 -24.43 40.41
#